data_AF-A0A7Y5J545-F1
#
_entry.id   AF-A0A7Y5J545-F1
#
_cell.length_a   1.000
_cell.length_b   1.000
_cell.length_c   1.000
_cell.angle_alpha   90.00
_cell.angle_beta   90.00
_cell.angle_gamma   90.00
#
_symmetry.space_group_name_H-M   'P 1'
#
loop_
_entity.id
_entity.type
_entity.pdbx_description
1 polymer ?
#
loop_
_entity_poly.entity_id
_entity_poly.type
_entity_poly.pdbx_seq_one_letter_code
_entity_poly.pdbx_strand_id
1 'polypeptide(L)'
;MPQPSYIHNRLNNLPAEQQVTILRRALDLQKENPRFQPDDCIGLAMGIPLFPKVKQAHYIDNHRLAIRFNSGESGELDFRQLLDSSRELERQLLENETLFRQFEVQEGTLVWPSVGRHIKNFEGKTQFHPFDIDPALLYEYVMALAA
;
A
#
# COMPACT_ATOMS: atom_id res chain seq x y z
N MET A 1 2.73 -2.08 11.76
CA MET A 1 1.39 -2.52 12.24
C MET A 1 0.47 -2.52 11.04
N PRO A 2 -0.44 -3.50 10.88
CA PRO A 2 -1.47 -3.45 9.84
C PRO A 2 -2.17 -2.09 9.89
N GLN A 3 -2.48 -1.50 8.73
CA GLN A 3 -3.33 -0.31 8.74
C GLN A 3 -4.77 -0.74 9.06
N PRO A 4 -5.40 -0.24 10.14
CA PRO A 4 -6.74 -0.66 10.53
C PRO A 4 -7.76 -0.43 9.41
N SER A 5 -7.59 0.65 8.65
CA SER A 5 -8.43 1.05 7.51
C SER A 5 -8.58 -0.07 6.47
N TYR A 6 -7.50 -0.78 6.16
CA TYR A 6 -7.50 -1.87 5.18
C TYR A 6 -8.32 -3.08 5.66
N ILE A 7 -8.05 -3.58 6.88
CA ILE A 7 -8.75 -4.75 7.44
C ILE A 7 -10.24 -4.44 7.68
N HIS A 8 -10.55 -3.28 8.22
CA HIS A 8 -11.93 -2.88 8.47
C HIS A 8 -12.73 -2.65 7.19
N ASN A 9 -12.16 -2.01 6.16
CA ASN A 9 -12.85 -1.86 4.88
C ASN A 9 -13.20 -3.22 4.26
N ARG A 10 -12.28 -4.19 4.35
CA ARG A 10 -12.50 -5.55 3.86
C ARG A 10 -13.62 -6.25 4.62
N LEU A 11 -13.64 -6.12 5.95
CA LEU A 11 -14.69 -6.69 6.78
C LEU A 11 -16.05 -6.07 6.43
N ASN A 12 -16.11 -4.74 6.32
CA ASN A 12 -17.36 -4.00 6.07
C ASN A 12 -17.97 -4.31 4.68
N ASN A 13 -17.14 -4.70 3.71
CA ASN A 13 -17.59 -5.08 2.37
C ASN A 13 -18.15 -6.51 2.29
N LEU A 14 -18.12 -7.30 3.37
CA LEU A 14 -18.72 -8.64 3.43
C LEU A 14 -20.19 -8.60 3.89
N PRO A 15 -21.00 -9.63 3.56
CA PRO A 15 -22.34 -9.79 4.14
C PRO A 15 -22.28 -9.86 5.68
N ALA A 16 -23.27 -9.28 6.36
CA ALA A 16 -23.32 -9.19 7.82
C ALA A 16 -23.14 -10.55 8.53
N GLU A 17 -23.70 -11.63 7.98
CA GLU A 17 -23.54 -12.99 8.54
C GLU A 17 -22.08 -13.48 8.51
N GLN A 18 -21.35 -13.14 7.44
CA GLN A 18 -19.93 -13.45 7.33
C GLN A 18 -19.11 -12.59 8.29
N GLN A 19 -19.45 -11.30 8.42
CA GLN A 19 -18.79 -10.40 9.37
C GLN A 19 -18.87 -10.95 10.80
N VAL A 20 -20.06 -11.36 11.25
CA VAL A 20 -20.26 -11.92 12.60
C VAL A 20 -19.44 -13.20 12.79
N THR A 21 -19.43 -14.09 11.79
CA THR A 21 -18.64 -15.32 11.84
C THR A 21 -17.14 -15.03 11.97
N ILE A 22 -16.64 -14.09 11.19
CA ILE A 22 -15.24 -13.65 11.20
C ILE A 22 -14.89 -13.04 12.56
N LEU A 23 -15.72 -12.12 13.08
CA LEU A 23 -15.47 -11.45 14.35
C LEU A 23 -15.47 -12.43 15.52
N ARG A 24 -16.34 -13.45 15.52
CA ARG A 24 -16.31 -14.52 16.53
C ARG A 24 -15.00 -15.30 16.48
N ARG A 25 -14.56 -15.70 15.29
CA ARG A 25 -13.28 -16.40 15.10
C ARG A 25 -12.09 -15.54 15.52
N ALA A 26 -12.10 -14.25 15.19
CA ALA A 26 -11.07 -13.30 15.59
C ALA A 26 -11.00 -13.16 17.12
N LEU A 27 -12.15 -13.13 17.80
CA LEU A 27 -12.23 -13.09 19.25
C LEU A 27 -11.62 -14.35 19.88
N ASP A 28 -11.86 -15.52 19.31
CA ASP A 28 -11.28 -16.77 19.80
C ASP A 28 -9.76 -16.82 19.59
N LEU A 29 -9.27 -16.36 18.43
CA LEU A 29 -7.83 -16.18 18.18
C LEU A 29 -7.18 -15.23 19.19
N GLN A 30 -7.87 -14.15 19.57
CA GLN A 30 -7.36 -13.19 20.54
C GLN A 30 -7.30 -13.77 21.96
N LYS A 31 -8.27 -14.61 22.35
CA LYS A 31 -8.24 -15.32 23.64
C LYS A 31 -7.07 -16.31 23.71
N GLU A 32 -6.82 -17.04 22.61
CA GLU A 32 -5.71 -17.98 22.51
C GLU A 32 -4.35 -17.27 22.47
N ASN A 33 -4.30 -16.07 21.86
CA ASN A 33 -3.08 -15.29 21.68
C ASN A 33 -3.31 -13.82 22.11
N PRO A 34 -3.27 -13.50 23.42
CA PRO A 34 -3.57 -12.16 23.93
C PRO A 34 -2.63 -11.04 23.46
N ARG A 35 -1.52 -11.39 22.80
CA ARG A 35 -0.57 -10.43 22.22
C ARG A 35 -1.00 -9.90 20.85
N PHE A 36 -1.87 -10.62 20.15
CA PHE A 36 -2.34 -10.20 18.83
C PHE A 36 -3.28 -9.00 18.98
N GLN A 37 -3.06 -8.01 18.12
CA GLN A 37 -3.98 -6.88 18.05
C GLN A 37 -5.30 -7.33 17.39
N PRO A 38 -6.42 -6.64 17.65
CA PRO A 38 -7.70 -6.98 17.04
C PRO A 38 -7.63 -7.10 15.51
N ASP A 39 -6.93 -6.18 14.84
CA ASP A 39 -6.80 -6.17 13.37
C ASP A 39 -6.03 -7.37 12.84
N ASP A 40 -4.98 -7.81 13.56
CA ASP A 40 -4.24 -9.03 13.22
C ASP A 40 -5.17 -10.24 13.28
N CYS A 41 -5.96 -10.35 14.35
CA CYS A 41 -6.91 -11.45 14.54
C CYS A 41 -8.01 -11.46 13.47
N ILE A 42 -8.53 -10.29 13.10
CA ILE A 42 -9.54 -10.16 12.05
C ILE A 42 -8.94 -10.58 10.70
N GLY A 43 -7.76 -10.05 10.35
CA GLY A 43 -7.09 -10.41 9.10
C GLY A 43 -6.78 -11.91 9.00
N LEU A 44 -6.30 -12.52 10.09
CA LEU A 44 -6.08 -13.96 10.20
C LEU A 44 -7.38 -14.76 10.08
N ALA A 45 -8.45 -14.33 10.76
CA ALA A 45 -9.76 -15.00 10.70
C ALA A 45 -10.36 -14.98 9.29
N MET A 46 -10.13 -13.90 8.55
CA MET A 46 -10.53 -13.72 7.14
C MET A 46 -9.62 -14.46 6.15
N GLY A 47 -8.41 -14.83 6.56
CA GLY A 47 -7.41 -15.42 5.65
C GLY A 47 -6.89 -14.43 4.61
N ILE A 48 -6.84 -13.13 4.93
CA ILE A 48 -6.35 -12.07 4.03
C ILE A 48 -4.96 -11.59 4.46
N PRO A 49 -4.13 -11.09 3.53
CA PRO A 49 -2.89 -10.43 3.90
C PRO A 49 -3.17 -9.23 4.79
N LEU A 50 -2.31 -8.97 5.78
CA LEU A 50 -2.48 -7.86 6.73
C LEU A 50 -2.20 -6.48 6.12
N PHE A 51 -1.54 -6.45 4.95
CA PHE A 51 -1.13 -5.24 4.27
C PHE A 51 -1.58 -5.29 2.81
N PRO A 52 -2.09 -4.18 2.25
CA PRO A 52 -2.33 -4.08 0.83
C PRO A 52 -1.02 -4.21 0.07
N LYS A 53 -1.07 -4.80 -1.12
CA LYS A 53 0.05 -4.82 -2.06
C LYS A 53 -0.42 -4.35 -3.42
N VAL A 54 0.39 -3.53 -4.08
CA VAL A 54 0.18 -3.18 -5.48
C VAL A 54 0.39 -4.43 -6.33
N LYS A 55 -0.65 -4.85 -7.03
CA LYS A 55 -0.60 -6.00 -7.95
C LYS A 55 -0.28 -5.54 -9.37
N GLN A 56 -0.88 -4.44 -9.79
CA GLN A 56 -0.70 -3.86 -11.12
C GLN A 56 -0.82 -2.34 -11.03
N ALA A 57 -0.08 -1.64 -11.89
CA ALA A 57 -0.21 -0.20 -12.07
C ALA A 57 0.02 0.14 -13.55
N HIS A 58 -0.75 1.09 -14.07
CA HIS A 58 -0.66 1.55 -15.46
C HIS A 58 -0.65 3.07 -15.49
N TYR A 59 0.23 3.63 -16.32
CA TYR A 59 0.26 5.05 -16.58
C TYR A 59 -0.95 5.48 -17.40
N ILE A 60 -1.55 6.64 -17.04
CA ILE A 60 -2.66 7.26 -17.77
C ILE A 60 -2.15 8.51 -18.49
N ASP A 61 -2.04 9.63 -17.78
CA ASP A 61 -1.49 10.91 -18.24
C ASP A 61 -1.12 11.79 -17.03
N ASN A 62 -0.35 12.87 -17.20
CA ASN A 62 -0.15 13.92 -16.19
C ASN A 62 0.15 13.43 -14.76
N HIS A 63 1.02 12.44 -14.60
CA HIS A 63 1.36 11.79 -13.31
C HIS A 63 0.20 11.03 -12.66
N ARG A 64 -0.79 10.63 -13.46
CA ARG A 64 -1.90 9.79 -13.02
C ARG A 64 -1.64 8.32 -13.34
N LEU A 65 -1.87 7.46 -12.36
CA LEU A 65 -1.77 6.00 -12.51
C LEU A 65 -3.11 5.33 -12.16
N ALA A 66 -3.50 4.32 -12.94
CA ALA A 66 -4.49 3.35 -12.52
C ALA A 66 -3.78 2.23 -11.74
N ILE A 67 -4.19 2.01 -10.49
CA ILE A 67 -3.60 1.00 -9.60
C ILE A 67 -4.64 -0.07 -9.26
N ARG A 68 -4.20 -1.34 -9.21
CA ARG A 68 -4.97 -2.47 -8.68
C ARG A 68 -4.18 -3.15 -7.57
N PHE A 69 -4.83 -3.37 -6.45
CA PHE A 69 -4.26 -4.05 -5.29
C PHE A 69 -4.48 -5.57 -5.38
N ASN A 70 -3.67 -6.33 -4.62
CA ASN A 70 -3.78 -7.79 -4.50
C ASN A 70 -5.15 -8.24 -3.95
N SER A 71 -5.79 -7.37 -3.18
CA SER A 71 -7.09 -7.54 -2.57
C SER A 71 -8.24 -7.37 -3.58
N GLY A 72 -8.00 -6.77 -4.74
CA GLY A 72 -8.94 -6.63 -5.86
C GLY A 72 -9.47 -5.20 -6.06
N GLU A 73 -9.38 -4.37 -5.03
CA GLU A 73 -9.67 -2.94 -5.09
C GLU A 73 -8.74 -2.25 -6.10
N SER A 74 -9.26 -1.23 -6.78
CA SER A 74 -8.53 -0.48 -7.78
C SER A 74 -9.06 0.94 -7.88
N GLY A 75 -8.23 1.86 -8.37
CA GLY A 75 -8.65 3.21 -8.70
C GLY A 75 -7.55 4.00 -9.38
N GLU A 76 -7.86 5.24 -9.70
CA GLU A 76 -6.93 6.18 -10.30
C GLU A 76 -6.37 7.13 -9.23
N LEU A 77 -5.08 7.40 -9.29
CA LEU A 77 -4.39 8.32 -8.39
C LEU A 77 -3.69 9.40 -9.19
N ASP A 78 -3.86 10.66 -8.80
CA ASP A 78 -3.03 11.78 -9.26
C ASP A 78 -1.85 11.97 -8.31
N PHE A 79 -0.65 11.59 -8.74
CA PHE A 79 0.54 11.65 -7.89
C PHE A 79 0.96 13.08 -7.57
N ARG A 80 0.45 14.10 -8.27
CA ARG A 80 0.69 15.51 -7.91
C ARG A 80 0.01 15.91 -6.61
N GLN A 81 -1.03 15.17 -6.20
CA GLN A 81 -1.71 15.38 -4.93
C GLN A 81 -1.14 14.51 -3.79
N LEU A 82 -0.38 13.48 -4.15
CA LEU A 82 0.23 12.55 -3.22
C LEU A 82 1.67 12.92 -2.86
N LEU A 83 2.44 13.37 -3.86
CA LEU A 83 3.85 13.70 -3.74
C LEU A 83 4.05 15.16 -3.31
N ASP A 84 5.08 15.38 -2.49
CA ASP A 84 5.47 16.66 -1.94
C ASP A 84 6.67 17.25 -2.71
N SER A 85 6.43 18.35 -3.42
CA SER A 85 7.45 19.05 -4.20
C SER A 85 8.61 19.62 -3.38
N SER A 86 8.48 19.71 -2.04
CA SER A 86 9.60 20.12 -1.18
C SER A 86 10.64 19.02 -0.97
N ARG A 87 10.29 17.77 -1.27
CA ARG A 87 11.18 16.60 -1.14
C ARG A 87 11.86 16.31 -2.46
N GLU A 88 13.17 16.30 -2.45
CA GLU A 88 13.99 16.23 -3.68
C GLU A 88 13.61 15.09 -4.64
N LEU A 89 13.44 13.85 -4.13
CA LEU A 89 13.12 12.70 -4.96
C LEU A 89 11.71 12.79 -5.55
N GLU A 90 10.76 13.23 -4.75
CA GLU A 90 9.36 13.38 -5.14
C GLU A 90 9.21 14.52 -6.16
N ARG A 91 9.96 15.62 -5.96
CA ARG A 91 10.07 16.72 -6.92
C ARG A 91 10.62 16.27 -8.27
N GLN A 92 11.67 15.46 -8.31
CA GLN A 92 12.21 14.93 -9.57
C GLN A 92 11.15 14.15 -10.35
N LEU A 93 10.33 13.38 -9.66
CA LEU A 93 9.21 12.65 -10.26
C LEU A 93 8.11 13.58 -10.76
N LEU A 94 7.83 14.69 -10.06
CA LEU A 94 6.80 15.66 -10.45
C LEU A 94 7.23 16.58 -11.61
N GLU A 95 8.52 16.91 -11.69
CA GLU A 95 9.08 17.80 -12.72
C GLU A 95 9.43 17.05 -14.02
N ASN A 96 9.64 15.73 -13.95
CA ASN A 96 10.04 14.91 -15.09
C ASN A 96 9.09 13.74 -15.31
N GLU A 97 8.13 13.95 -16.20
CA GLU A 97 7.13 12.93 -16.54
C GLU A 97 7.74 11.69 -17.20
N THR A 98 8.83 11.84 -17.96
CA THR A 98 9.52 10.70 -18.58
C THR A 98 10.12 9.79 -17.50
N LEU A 99 10.69 10.40 -16.46
CA LEU A 99 11.20 9.70 -15.28
C LEU A 99 10.06 9.07 -14.48
N PHE A 100 8.95 9.78 -14.29
CA PHE A 100 7.76 9.25 -13.62
C PHE A 100 7.21 7.99 -14.30
N ARG A 101 7.21 7.93 -15.64
CA ARG A 101 6.73 6.77 -16.41
C ARG A 101 7.60 5.51 -16.25
N GLN A 102 8.80 5.62 -15.69
CA GLN A 102 9.72 4.49 -15.47
C GLN A 102 9.41 3.70 -14.18
N PHE A 103 8.23 3.89 -13.59
CA PHE A 103 7.86 3.11 -12.42
C PHE A 103 7.73 1.62 -12.76
N GLU A 104 7.97 0.80 -11.75
CA GLU A 104 7.78 -0.65 -11.80
C GLU A 104 7.02 -1.11 -10.56
N VAL A 105 6.28 -2.22 -10.69
CA VAL A 105 5.72 -2.91 -9.54
C VAL A 105 6.72 -3.98 -9.10
N GLN A 106 7.41 -3.76 -7.98
CA GLN A 106 8.37 -4.71 -7.41
C GLN A 106 7.93 -5.10 -6.00
N GLU A 107 7.93 -6.40 -5.69
CA GLU A 107 7.59 -6.96 -4.37
C GLU A 107 6.24 -6.52 -3.75
N GLY A 108 5.33 -5.99 -4.58
CA GLY A 108 4.02 -5.49 -4.15
C GLY A 108 3.98 -3.99 -3.85
N THR A 109 4.98 -3.23 -4.29
CA THR A 109 5.04 -1.77 -4.18
C THR A 109 5.38 -1.11 -5.51
N LEU A 110 5.15 0.21 -5.62
CA LEU A 110 5.62 1.03 -6.73
C LEU A 110 7.03 1.50 -6.46
N VAL A 111 7.92 1.28 -7.42
CA VAL A 111 9.34 1.64 -7.34
C VAL A 111 9.76 2.43 -8.57
N TRP A 112 10.61 3.43 -8.41
CA TRP A 112 11.30 4.13 -9.49
C TRP A 112 12.78 3.74 -9.50
N PRO A 113 13.21 2.77 -10.33
CA PRO A 113 14.58 2.22 -10.28
C PRO A 113 15.69 3.23 -10.53
N SER A 114 15.39 4.35 -11.20
CA SER A 114 16.31 5.42 -11.56
C SER A 114 16.33 6.59 -10.56
N VAL A 115 15.42 6.61 -9.59
CA VAL A 115 15.29 7.67 -8.57
C VAL A 115 15.50 7.04 -7.21
N GLY A 116 16.35 7.60 -6.36
CA GLY A 116 16.65 6.96 -5.08
C GLY A 116 17.81 7.61 -4.34
N ARG A 117 18.29 6.92 -3.30
CA ARG A 117 19.40 7.40 -2.46
C ARG A 117 20.53 6.40 -2.41
N HIS A 118 21.75 6.92 -2.37
CA HIS A 118 22.92 6.13 -2.04
C HIS A 118 23.09 6.10 -0.52
N ILE A 119 22.98 4.91 0.08
CA ILE A 119 23.05 4.70 1.52
C ILE A 119 24.25 3.78 1.80
N LYS A 120 25.02 4.08 2.86
CA LYS A 120 26.05 3.17 3.33
C LYS A 120 25.43 2.10 4.21
N ASN A 121 25.68 0.84 3.89
CA ASN A 121 25.29 -0.27 4.74
C ASN A 121 26.23 -0.39 5.97
N PHE A 122 25.95 -1.35 6.86
CA PHE A 122 26.76 -1.60 8.05
C PHE A 122 28.21 -2.03 7.76
N GLU A 123 28.51 -2.47 6.54
CA GLU A 123 29.86 -2.81 6.07
C GLU A 123 30.60 -1.59 5.47
N GLY A 124 29.97 -0.41 5.46
CA GLY A 124 30.50 0.81 4.84
C GLY A 124 30.41 0.85 3.31
N LYS A 125 29.79 -0.14 2.67
CA LYS A 125 29.56 -0.17 1.22
C LYS A 125 28.37 0.71 0.85
N THR A 126 28.56 1.53 -0.17
CA THR A 126 27.48 2.34 -0.75
C THR A 126 26.56 1.45 -1.60
N GLN A 127 25.27 1.47 -1.31
CA GLN A 127 24.23 0.79 -2.09
C GLN A 127 23.18 1.81 -2.52
N PHE A 128 22.68 1.66 -3.74
CA PHE A 128 21.57 2.46 -4.23
C PHE A 128 20.26 1.84 -3.75
N HIS A 129 19.43 2.65 -3.09
CA HIS A 129 18.09 2.29 -2.68
C HIS A 129 17.10 3.09 -3.53
N PRO A 130 16.38 2.44 -4.45
CA PRO A 130 15.34 3.08 -5.25
C PRO A 130 14.28 3.73 -4.37
N PHE A 131 13.63 4.75 -4.91
CA PHE A 131 12.48 5.38 -4.29
C PHE A 131 11.26 4.49 -4.52
N ASP A 132 10.60 4.13 -3.43
CA ASP A 132 9.34 3.40 -3.43
C ASP A 132 8.28 4.14 -2.61
N ILE A 133 7.01 3.78 -2.82
CA ILE A 133 5.88 4.37 -2.09
C ILE A 133 5.12 3.27 -1.37
N ASP A 134 4.93 3.45 -0.06
CA ASP A 134 4.19 2.50 0.77
C ASP A 134 2.82 2.13 0.14
N PRO A 135 2.57 0.85 -0.18
CA PRO A 135 1.30 0.39 -0.72
C PRO A 135 0.09 0.74 0.15
N ALA A 136 0.29 0.87 1.46
CA ALA A 136 -0.75 1.24 2.38
C ALA A 136 -1.21 2.69 2.18
N LEU A 137 -0.25 3.62 1.96
CA LEU A 137 -0.56 5.01 1.63
C LEU A 137 -1.34 5.11 0.31
N LEU A 138 -0.92 4.35 -0.70
CA LEU A 138 -1.62 4.28 -1.99
C LEU A 138 -3.06 3.77 -1.82
N TYR A 139 -3.24 2.71 -1.02
CA TYR A 139 -4.55 2.12 -0.77
C TYR A 139 -5.50 3.11 -0.09
N GLU A 140 -5.03 3.80 0.95
CA GLU A 140 -5.83 4.79 1.66
C GLU A 140 -6.28 5.92 0.74
N TYR A 141 -5.38 6.41 -0.12
CA TYR A 141 -5.71 7.47 -1.06
C TYR A 141 -6.77 7.02 -2.08
N VAL A 142 -6.66 5.78 -2.61
CA VAL A 142 -7.67 5.22 -3.53
C VAL A 142 -9.02 5.05 -2.83
N MET A 143 -9.02 4.53 -1.59
CA MET A 143 -10.28 4.30 -0.85
C MET A 143 -10.94 5.60 -0.41
N ALA A 144 -10.17 6.62 -0.05
CA ALA A 144 -10.70 7.94 0.31
C ALA A 144 -11.37 8.63 -0.89
N LEU A 145 -10.86 8.44 -2.10
CA LEU A 145 -11.46 8.98 -3.33
C LEU A 145 -12.73 8.24 -3.77
N ALA A 146 -12.94 7.01 -3.28
CA ALA A 146 -14.09 6.17 -3.61
C ALA A 146 -15.27 6.32 -2.63
N ALA A 147 -15.08 7.05 -1.52
CA ALA A 147 -16.08 7.30 -0.47
C ALA A 147 -16.84 8.61 -0.70
#